data_AF-A0A2U3NLQ6-F1
#
_entry.id   AF-A0A2U3NLQ6-F1
#
_cell.length_a   1.000
_cell.length_b   1.000
_cell.length_c   1.000
_cell.angle_alpha   90.00
_cell.angle_beta   90.00
_cell.angle_gamma   90.00
#
_symmetry.space_group_name_H-M   'P 1'
#
loop_
_entity.id
_entity.type
_entity.pdbx_description
1 polymer ?
#
loop_
_entity_poly.entity_id
_entity_poly.type
_entity_poly.pdbx_seq_one_letter_code
_entity_poly.pdbx_strand_id
1 'polypeptide(L)'
;MALMGLADAAKEIGTTERWLANQLRSGKFPAHKVGRRWRFTDADVAEIIRRCAVPAALPTDTRLCTPTSSMTPTTARRMGAR
;
A
#
# COMPACT_ATOMS: atom_id res chain seq x y z
N MET A 1 14.84 19.71 13.66
CA MET A 1 14.00 19.47 12.46
C MET A 1 14.92 19.45 11.26
N ALA A 2 15.39 18.26 10.86
CA ALA A 2 16.15 18.10 9.64
C ALA A 2 15.17 17.93 8.47
N LEU A 3 15.43 18.61 7.34
CA LEU A 3 14.62 18.45 6.12
C LEU A 3 15.31 17.44 5.20
N MET A 4 14.83 16.21 5.22
CA MET A 4 15.40 15.14 4.41
C MET A 4 14.92 15.22 2.95
N GLY A 5 15.77 14.79 2.03
CA GLY A 5 15.44 14.73 0.61
C GLY A 5 14.59 13.51 0.27
N LEU A 6 14.06 13.49 -0.95
CA LEU A 6 13.30 12.34 -1.46
C LEU A 6 14.09 11.03 -1.40
N ALA A 7 15.39 11.07 -1.70
CA ALA A 7 16.29 9.91 -1.66
C ALA A 7 16.46 9.34 -0.26
N ASP A 8 16.64 10.21 0.73
CA ASP A 8 16.84 9.81 2.12
C ASP A 8 15.54 9.27 2.73
N ALA A 9 14.41 9.96 2.49
CA ALA A 9 13.10 9.50 2.91
C ALA A 9 12.74 8.13 2.29
N ALA A 10 13.09 7.90 1.02
CA ALA A 10 12.86 6.62 0.36
C ALA A 10 13.66 5.48 1.03
N LYS A 11 14.91 5.75 1.44
CA LYS A 11 15.73 4.79 2.19
C LYS A 11 15.15 4.49 3.57
N GLU A 12 14.70 5.50 4.31
CA GLU A 12 14.09 5.29 5.63
C GLU A 12 12.81 4.47 5.58
N ILE A 13 11.96 4.73 4.57
CA ILE A 13 10.71 3.98 4.37
C ILE A 13 11.00 2.58 3.79
N GLY A 14 12.18 2.35 3.21
CA GLY A 14 12.54 1.10 2.53
C GLY A 14 11.86 0.93 1.17
N THR A 15 11.61 2.04 0.47
CA THR A 15 10.92 2.05 -0.84
C THR A 15 11.78 2.69 -1.93
N THR A 16 11.30 2.65 -3.18
CA THR A 16 11.99 3.28 -4.31
C THR A 16 11.63 4.77 -4.41
N GLU A 17 12.61 5.62 -4.74
CA GLU A 17 12.39 7.06 -4.96
C GLU A 17 11.29 7.34 -5.98
N ARG A 18 11.25 6.55 -7.06
CA ARG A 18 10.23 6.65 -8.11
C ARG A 18 8.82 6.42 -7.56
N TRP A 19 8.65 5.42 -6.70
CA TRP A 19 7.37 5.14 -6.06
C TRP A 19 6.95 6.32 -5.19
N LEU A 20 7.86 6.81 -4.34
CA LEU A 20 7.59 7.94 -3.45
C LEU A 20 7.22 9.20 -4.25
N ALA A 21 7.96 9.53 -5.31
CA ALA A 21 7.67 10.66 -6.19
C ALA A 21 6.29 10.57 -6.85
N ASN A 22 5.86 9.37 -7.27
CA ASN A 22 4.56 9.15 -7.86
C ASN A 22 3.42 9.35 -6.84
N GLN A 23 3.61 8.90 -5.60
CA GLN A 23 2.61 9.11 -4.54
C GLN A 23 2.50 10.57 -4.10
N LEU A 24 3.60 11.33 -4.17
CA LEU A 24 3.56 12.78 -3.97
C LEU A 24 2.82 13.50 -5.09
N ARG A 25 3.05 13.11 -6.34
CA ARG A 25 2.34 13.67 -7.50
C ARG A 25 0.84 13.38 -7.46
N SER A 26 0.44 12.24 -6.90
CA SER A 26 -0.97 11.90 -6.70
C SER A 26 -1.60 12.57 -5.47
N GLY A 27 -0.82 13.29 -4.66
CA GLY A 27 -1.30 14.00 -3.46
C GLY A 27 -1.68 13.10 -2.29
N LYS A 28 -1.23 11.82 -2.28
CA LYS A 28 -1.59 10.87 -1.23
C LYS A 28 -0.78 11.02 0.06
N PHE A 29 0.41 11.61 -0.02
CA PHE A 29 1.33 11.71 1.11
C PHE A 29 1.65 13.15 1.49
N PRO A 30 1.83 13.41 2.80
CA PRO A 30 2.31 14.70 3.27
C PRO A 30 3.77 14.92 2.83
N ALA A 31 4.05 16.08 2.24
CA ALA A 31 5.40 16.53 1.95
C ALA A 31 5.43 18.04 1.72
N HIS A 32 6.61 18.63 1.90
CA HIS A 32 6.85 20.04 1.68
C HIS A 32 7.56 20.28 0.36
N LYS A 33 6.96 21.08 -0.52
CA LYS A 33 7.59 21.47 -1.78
C LYS A 33 8.46 22.71 -1.56
N VAL A 34 9.78 22.54 -1.59
CA VAL A 34 10.76 23.62 -1.44
C VAL A 34 11.46 23.83 -2.78
N GLY A 35 11.05 24.87 -3.50
CA GLY A 35 11.50 25.12 -4.87
C GLY A 35 11.13 23.98 -5.82
N ARG A 36 12.14 23.36 -6.46
CA ARG A 36 11.97 22.22 -7.38
C ARG A 36 12.13 20.86 -6.71
N ARG A 37 12.31 20.80 -5.38
CA ARG A 37 12.57 19.57 -4.64
C ARG A 37 11.50 19.33 -3.58
N TRP A 38 11.20 18.07 -3.34
CA TRP A 38 10.39 17.64 -2.20
C TRP A 38 11.27 17.48 -0.98
N ARG A 39 10.76 17.93 0.17
CA ARG A 39 11.39 17.82 1.48
C ARG A 39 10.42 17.16 2.44
N PHE A 40 10.96 16.32 3.30
CA PHE A 40 10.21 15.64 4.34
C PHE A 40 10.75 16.02 5.70
N THR A 41 9.86 16.08 6.65
CA THR A 41 10.18 16.05 8.07
C THR A 41 10.09 14.63 8.58
N ASP A 42 10.69 14.38 9.75
CA ASP A 42 10.58 13.08 10.43
C ASP A 42 9.11 12.69 10.69
N ALA A 43 8.26 13.70 10.97
CA ALA A 43 6.83 13.51 11.17
C ALA A 43 6.10 13.06 9.89
N ASP A 44 6.45 13.63 8.73
CA ASP A 44 5.86 13.24 7.45
C ASP A 44 6.18 11.78 7.13
N VAL A 45 7.43 11.37 7.35
CA VAL A 45 7.87 9.99 7.12
C VAL A 45 7.14 9.02 8.05
N ALA A 46 7.05 9.35 9.34
CA ALA A 46 6.30 8.54 10.30
C ALA A 46 4.82 8.39 9.90
N GLU A 47 4.21 9.46 9.38
CA GLU A 47 2.83 9.41 8.91
C GLU A 47 2.67 8.58 7.64
N ILE A 48 3.61 8.65 6.70
CA ILE A 48 3.61 7.80 5.50
C ILE A 48 3.70 6.33 5.90
N ILE A 49 4.63 5.98 6.80
CA ILE A 49 4.75 4.63 7.34
C ILE A 49 3.45 4.19 8.00
N ARG A 50 2.85 5.05 8.82
CA ARG A 50 1.57 4.76 9.49
C ARG A 50 0.43 4.52 8.50
N ARG A 51 0.35 5.28 7.40
CA ARG A 51 -0.67 5.11 6.35
C ARG A 51 -0.46 3.84 5.54
N CYS A 52 0.79 3.44 5.34
CA CYS A 52 1.16 2.23 4.60
C CYS A 52 1.22 0.98 5.48
N ALA A 53 1.25 1.14 6.80
CA ALA A 53 1.22 0.04 7.75
C ALA A 53 -0.12 -0.68 7.68
N VAL A 54 -0.16 -1.74 6.88
CA VAL A 54 -1.21 -2.74 6.98
C VAL A 54 -0.85 -3.63 8.15
N PRO A 55 -1.74 -3.84 9.14
CA PRO A 55 -1.46 -4.80 10.19
C PRO A 55 -1.22 -6.16 9.54
N ALA A 56 -0.04 -6.74 9.77
CA ALA A 56 0.20 -8.16 9.49
C ALA A 56 -0.91 -8.90 10.23
N ALA A 57 -1.83 -9.51 9.47
CA ALA A 57 -3.17 -9.78 9.97
C ALA A 57 -3.18 -10.49 11.34
N LEU A 58 -4.13 -10.09 12.18
CA LEU A 58 -4.69 -10.97 13.21
C LEU A 58 -4.92 -12.35 12.59
N PRO A 59 -4.69 -13.45 13.33
CA PRO A 59 -4.92 -14.79 12.80
C PRO A 59 -6.36 -14.86 12.29
N THR A 60 -6.51 -14.82 10.97
CA THR A 60 -7.77 -15.20 10.32
C THR A 60 -7.91 -16.67 10.68
N ASP A 61 -8.73 -16.97 11.68
CA ASP A 61 -9.18 -18.32 11.92
C ASP A 61 -10.00 -18.70 10.68
N THR A 62 -9.33 -19.35 9.74
CA THR A 62 -9.86 -19.81 8.44
C THR A 62 -11.11 -20.67 8.58
N ARG A 63 -11.47 -21.09 9.81
CA ARG A 63 -12.62 -21.94 10.13
C ARG A 63 -13.99 -21.32 9.93
N LEU A 64 -14.11 -20.00 9.75
CA LEU A 64 -15.41 -19.35 9.46
C LEU A 64 -15.64 -19.06 7.97
N CYS A 65 -14.66 -19.34 7.11
CA CYS A 65 -14.82 -19.14 5.68
C CYS A 65 -15.56 -20.36 5.10
N THR A 66 -16.89 -20.32 5.11
CA THR A 66 -17.69 -21.29 4.35
C THR A 66 -17.31 -21.13 2.88
N PRO A 67 -16.85 -22.18 2.18
CA PRO A 67 -16.62 -22.09 0.75
C PRO A 67 -17.98 -21.91 0.06
N THR A 68 -18.34 -20.67 -0.26
CA THR A 68 -19.36 -20.42 -1.27
C THR A 68 -18.76 -20.90 -2.59
N SER A 69 -19.12 -22.12 -2.98
CA SER A 69 -18.79 -22.68 -4.29
C SER A 69 -19.21 -21.70 -5.36
N SER A 70 -18.23 -21.08 -6.02
CA SER A 70 -18.43 -20.24 -7.20
C SER A 70 -18.63 -21.13 -8.45
N MET A 71 -19.55 -22.09 -8.38
CA MET A 71 -19.99 -22.79 -9.58
C MET A 71 -20.99 -21.90 -10.31
N THR A 72 -20.57 -21.36 -11.45
CA THR A 72 -21.50 -20.70 -12.35
C THR A 72 -22.42 -21.76 -12.99
N PRO A 73 -23.67 -21.41 -13.35
CA PRO A 73 -24.64 -22.34 -13.94
C PRO A 73 -24.11 -23.10 -15.17
N THR A 74 -23.20 -22.46 -15.91
CA THR A 74 -22.53 -23.04 -17.09
C THR A 74 -21.62 -24.21 -16.73
N THR A 75 -20.90 -24.14 -15.60
CA THR A 75 -20.03 -25.22 -15.13
C THR A 75 -20.85 -26.44 -14.69
N ALA A 76 -21.98 -26.24 -14.03
CA ALA A 76 -22.88 -27.33 -13.63
C ALA A 76 -23.42 -28.10 -14.85
N ARG A 77 -23.83 -27.38 -15.92
CA ARG A 77 -24.39 -27.99 -17.14
C ARG A 77 -23.39 -28.86 -17.90
N ARG A 78 -22.09 -28.52 -17.90
CA ARG A 78 -21.04 -29.35 -18.54
C ARG A 78 -20.76 -30.65 -17.80
N MET A 79 -20.87 -30.65 -16.47
CA MET A 79 -20.54 -31.83 -15.66
C MET A 79 -21.63 -32.90 -15.67
N GLY A 80 -22.88 -32.55 -15.98
CA GLY A 80 -24.01 -33.49 -16.05
C GLY A 80 -24.24 -34.14 -17.42
N ALA A 81 -23.41 -33.84 -18.43
CA ALA A 81 -23.55 -34.37 -19.79
C ALA A 81 -22.73 -35.66 -20.03
N ARG A 82 -22.65 -36.54 -19.02
CA ARG A 82 -21.89 -37.80 -19.08
C ARG A 82 -22.78 -39.00 -18.87
#